data_AF-A0A011PVF7-F1
#
_entry.id   AF-A0A011PVF7-F1
#
_cell.length_a   1.000
_cell.length_b   1.000
_cell.length_c   1.000
_cell.angle_alpha   90.00
_cell.angle_beta   90.00
_cell.angle_gamma   90.00
#
_symmetry.space_group_name_H-M   'P 1'
#
loop_
_entity.id
_entity.type
_entity.pdbx_description
1 polymer ?
#
loop_
_entity_poly.entity_id
_entity_poly.type
_entity_poly.pdbx_seq_one_letter_code
_entity_poly.pdbx_strand_id
1 'polypeptide(L)'
;MVAAIAGLAAVMNSHPAIFAGLQWFGAAYLGWIGLQLLCQPVARATPGKEARRSGWVYCRQAFAVSLTNPKVMLFFVAFFPLFMRPDASSLTLGAMMLHVTLLSLFYQLALVLVGNALARKLSVLPSARKLATRLAGIALVGFGVKLALNNR
;
A
#
# COMPACT_ATOMS: atom_id res chain seq x y z
N MET A 1 3.68 18.13 1.81
CA MET A 1 3.14 17.51 0.57
C MET A 1 3.28 18.38 -0.66
N VAL A 2 2.88 19.66 -0.63
CA VAL A 2 2.95 20.55 -1.80
C VAL A 2 4.36 20.65 -2.38
N ALA A 3 5.39 20.81 -1.55
CA ALA A 3 6.79 20.85 -2.01
C ALA A 3 7.30 19.51 -2.60
N ALA A 4 6.87 18.36 -2.05
CA ALA A 4 7.22 17.05 -2.59
C ALA A 4 6.47 16.73 -3.90
N ILE A 5 5.20 17.15 -3.99
CA ILE A 5 4.40 17.08 -5.22
C ILE A 5 4.98 18.04 -6.27
N ALA A 6 5.39 19.24 -5.88
CA ALA A 6 6.02 20.22 -6.75
C ALA A 6 7.42 19.76 -7.21
N GLY A 7 8.22 19.16 -6.33
CA GLY A 7 9.52 18.59 -6.67
C GLY A 7 9.40 17.37 -7.58
N LEU A 8 8.46 16.47 -7.30
CA LEU A 8 8.16 15.35 -8.20
C LEU A 8 7.60 15.86 -9.54
N ALA A 9 6.72 16.85 -9.54
CA ALA A 9 6.20 17.49 -10.74
C ALA A 9 7.29 18.21 -11.55
N ALA A 10 8.24 18.87 -10.89
CA ALA A 10 9.39 19.50 -11.54
C ALA A 10 10.32 18.46 -12.18
N VAL A 11 10.59 17.35 -11.49
CA VAL A 11 11.35 16.22 -12.05
C VAL A 11 10.59 15.60 -13.23
N MET A 12 9.28 15.40 -13.11
CA MET A 12 8.42 14.91 -14.19
C MET A 12 8.43 15.84 -15.41
N ASN A 13 8.44 17.16 -15.19
CA ASN A 13 8.49 18.17 -16.26
C ASN A 13 9.85 18.21 -16.96
N SER A 14 10.94 17.85 -16.27
CA SER A 14 12.29 17.81 -16.86
C SER A 14 12.53 16.59 -17.75
N HIS A 15 11.89 15.45 -17.47
CA HIS A 15 12.08 14.19 -18.20
C HIS A 15 10.73 13.54 -18.62
N PRO A 16 9.95 14.20 -19.49
CA PRO A 16 8.63 13.72 -19.88
C PRO A 16 8.65 12.35 -20.55
N ALA A 17 9.69 12.04 -21.34
CA ALA A 17 9.81 10.73 -22.01
C ALA A 17 9.99 9.56 -21.03
N ILE A 18 10.82 9.73 -19.99
CA ILE A 18 11.04 8.69 -18.96
C ILE A 18 9.74 8.46 -18.18
N PHE A 19 9.05 9.54 -17.83
CA PHE A 19 7.79 9.46 -17.10
C PHE A 19 6.68 8.81 -17.94
N ALA A 20 6.54 9.18 -19.21
CA ALA A 20 5.59 8.55 -20.13
C ALA A 20 5.87 7.05 -20.32
N GLY A 21 7.15 6.67 -20.44
CA GLY A 21 7.57 5.26 -20.49
C GLY A 21 7.19 4.51 -19.21
N LEU A 22 7.42 5.10 -18.04
CA LEU A 22 7.05 4.52 -16.75
C LEU A 22 5.52 4.41 -16.58
N GLN A 23 4.75 5.38 -17.08
CA GLN A 23 3.28 5.34 -17.07
C GLN A 23 2.73 4.23 -17.97
N TRP A 24 3.26 4.07 -19.19
CA TRP A 24 2.90 2.95 -20.08
C TRP A 24 3.24 1.61 -19.47
N PHE A 25 4.44 1.48 -18.88
CA PHE A 25 4.85 0.28 -18.16
C PHE A 25 3.92 -0.03 -16.98
N GLY A 26 3.61 0.97 -16.16
CA GLY A 26 2.69 0.83 -15.03
C GLY A 26 1.28 0.45 -15.48
N ALA A 27 0.78 1.04 -16.56
CA ALA A 27 -0.52 0.73 -17.13
C ALA A 27 -0.60 -0.73 -17.64
N ALA A 28 0.43 -1.17 -18.38
CA ALA A 28 0.54 -2.55 -18.85
C ALA A 28 0.63 -3.54 -17.68
N TYR A 29 1.41 -3.22 -16.64
CA TYR A 29 1.56 -4.05 -15.46
C TYR A 29 0.25 -4.18 -14.65
N LEU A 30 -0.45 -3.06 -14.42
CA LEU A 30 -1.75 -3.06 -13.74
C LEU A 30 -2.81 -3.83 -14.53
N GLY A 31 -2.84 -3.64 -15.86
CA GLY A 31 -3.71 -4.39 -16.77
C GLY A 31 -3.42 -5.88 -16.72
N TRP A 32 -2.15 -6.28 -16.78
CA TRP A 32 -1.71 -7.67 -16.69
C TRP A 32 -2.15 -8.33 -15.37
N ILE A 33 -1.88 -7.70 -14.22
CA ILE A 33 -2.29 -8.23 -12.91
C ILE A 33 -3.81 -8.29 -12.80
N GLY A 34 -4.50 -7.23 -13.22
CA GLY A 34 -5.96 -7.17 -13.20
C GLY A 34 -6.57 -8.30 -14.02
N LEU A 35 -6.07 -8.54 -15.24
CA LEU A 35 -6.48 -9.65 -16.09
C LEU A 35 -6.15 -11.00 -15.47
N GLN A 36 -4.98 -11.18 -14.85
CA GLN A 36 -4.68 -12.42 -14.14
C GLN A 36 -5.70 -12.73 -13.04
N LEU A 37 -6.13 -11.73 -12.26
CA LEU A 37 -7.16 -11.90 -11.23
C LEU A 37 -8.54 -12.23 -11.81
N LEU A 38 -8.85 -11.72 -13.02
CA LEU A 38 -10.09 -12.02 -13.73
C LEU A 38 -10.05 -13.38 -14.46
N CYS A 39 -8.89 -13.84 -14.92
CA CYS A 39 -8.77 -15.10 -15.65
C CYS A 39 -8.50 -16.29 -14.73
N GLN A 40 -7.96 -16.07 -13.52
CA GLN A 40 -7.72 -17.16 -12.58
C GLN A 40 -9.03 -17.81 -12.12
N PRO A 41 -9.13 -19.16 -12.17
CA PRO A 41 -10.16 -19.88 -11.46
C PRO A 41 -10.03 -19.53 -9.98
N VAL A 42 -11.10 -19.01 -9.38
CA VAL A 42 -11.14 -18.81 -7.93
C VAL A 42 -11.24 -20.18 -7.31
N ALA A 43 -10.08 -20.83 -7.12
CA ALA A 43 -9.99 -22.13 -6.50
C ALA A 43 -10.72 -22.06 -5.15
N ARG A 44 -11.59 -23.04 -4.88
CA ARG A 44 -12.05 -23.28 -3.51
C ARG A 44 -10.80 -23.34 -2.66
N ALA A 45 -10.67 -22.42 -1.71
CA ALA A 45 -9.57 -22.47 -0.76
C ALA A 45 -9.70 -23.81 -0.06
N THR A 46 -8.82 -24.76 -0.37
CA THR A 46 -8.67 -25.93 0.49
C THR A 46 -8.01 -25.37 1.75
N PRO A 47 -8.70 -25.33 2.90
CA PRO A 47 -8.11 -24.81 4.11
C PRO A 47 -6.89 -25.68 4.43
N GLY A 48 -5.68 -25.12 4.40
CA GLY A 48 -4.47 -25.84 4.81
C GLY A 48 -3.32 -25.98 3.79
N LYS A 49 -3.41 -25.42 2.58
CA LYS A 49 -2.31 -25.50 1.59
C LYS A 49 -1.45 -24.24 1.40
N GLU A 50 -1.56 -23.24 2.27
CA GLU A 50 -0.48 -22.24 2.36
C GLU A 50 0.65 -22.82 3.19
N ALA A 51 1.81 -23.05 2.55
CA ALA A 51 3.03 -23.40 3.26
C ALA A 51 3.26 -22.32 4.32
N ARG A 52 3.28 -22.74 5.60
CA ARG A 52 3.43 -21.86 6.75
C ARG A 52 4.80 -21.17 6.66
N ARG A 53 4.86 -20.02 5.98
CA ARG A 53 6.09 -19.23 5.88
C ARG A 53 6.46 -18.75 7.27
N SER A 54 7.76 -18.79 7.59
CA SER A 54 8.27 -18.26 8.86
C SER A 54 7.88 -16.79 9.02
N GLY A 55 7.49 -16.38 10.23
CA GLY A 55 7.18 -14.98 10.55
C GLY A 55 8.33 -14.03 10.20
N TRP A 56 9.57 -14.54 10.18
CA TRP A 56 10.75 -13.80 9.73
C TRP A 56 10.68 -13.35 8.27
N VAL A 57 10.11 -14.17 7.38
CA VAL A 57 9.96 -13.82 5.96
C VAL A 57 9.00 -12.64 5.81
N TYR A 58 7.87 -12.66 6.53
CA TYR A 58 6.91 -11.57 6.55
C TYR A 58 7.51 -10.30 7.15
N CYS A 59 8.27 -10.42 8.25
CA CYS A 59 8.97 -9.28 8.86
C CYS A 59 9.93 -8.63 7.86
N ARG A 60 10.78 -9.42 7.21
CA ARG A 60 11.77 -8.92 6.25
C ARG A 60 11.09 -8.27 5.03
N GLN A 61 10.00 -8.86 4.54
CA GLN A 61 9.24 -8.29 3.43
C GLN A 61 8.54 -6.98 3.82
N ALA A 62 7.89 -6.93 4.98
CA ALA A 62 7.25 -5.73 5.50
C ALA A 62 8.27 -4.61 5.75
N PHE A 63 9.44 -4.95 6.30
CA PHE A 63 10.54 -4.02 6.52
C PHE A 63 11.06 -3.46 5.19
N ALA A 64 11.33 -4.32 4.21
CA ALA A 64 11.78 -3.90 2.88
C ALA A 64 10.76 -2.98 2.20
N VAL A 65 9.48 -3.34 2.19
CA VAL A 65 8.40 -2.52 1.61
C VAL A 65 8.29 -1.18 2.34
N SER A 66 8.40 -1.16 3.66
CA SER A 66 8.32 0.07 4.45
C SER A 66 9.51 0.99 4.18
N LEU A 67 10.72 0.45 4.05
CA LEU A 67 11.92 1.21 3.76
C LEU A 67 11.93 1.76 2.32
N THR A 68 11.46 0.96 1.36
CA THR A 68 11.36 1.36 -0.06
C THR A 68 10.16 2.28 -0.34
N ASN A 69 9.31 2.57 0.66
CA ASN A 69 8.18 3.49 0.51
C ASN A 69 8.54 4.88 1.08
N PRO A 70 9.24 5.74 0.31
CA PRO A 70 9.68 7.05 0.79
C PRO A 70 8.49 7.97 1.11
N LYS A 71 7.29 7.69 0.58
CA LYS A 71 6.12 8.55 0.75
C LYS A 71 5.73 8.70 2.22
N VAL A 72 5.76 7.60 2.98
CA VAL A 72 5.42 7.61 4.42
C VAL A 72 6.46 8.38 5.21
N MET A 73 7.75 8.17 4.92
CA MET A 73 8.86 8.84 5.56
C MET A 73 8.87 10.35 5.28
N LEU A 74 8.67 10.73 4.01
CA LEU A 74 8.55 12.13 3.59
C LEU A 74 7.33 12.82 4.20
N PHE A 75 6.22 12.10 4.38
CA PHE A 75 5.06 12.63 5.11
C PHE A 75 5.44 12.92 6.56
N PHE A 76 6.04 11.97 7.27
CA PHE A 76 6.46 12.19 8.65
C PHE A 76 7.42 13.37 8.80
N VAL A 77 8.47 13.44 7.97
CA VAL A 77 9.44 14.55 8.01
C VAL A 77 8.78 15.90 7.72
N ALA A 78 7.78 15.95 6.84
CA ALA A 78 7.11 17.20 6.49
C ALA A 78 6.05 17.66 7.51
N PHE A 79 5.37 16.74 8.18
CA PHE A 79 4.26 17.08 9.09
C PHE A 79 4.64 17.01 10.55
N PHE A 80 5.55 16.14 10.95
CA PHE A 80 5.95 16.00 12.35
C PHE A 80 6.48 17.32 12.95
N PRO A 81 7.32 18.12 12.26
CA PRO A 81 7.74 19.42 12.76
C PRO A 81 6.61 20.43 12.97
N LEU A 82 5.50 20.30 12.23
CA LEU A 82 4.35 21.21 12.38
C LEU A 82 3.62 21.03 13.72
N PHE A 83 3.80 19.87 14.35
CA PHE A 83 3.22 19.58 15.67
C PHE A 83 4.20 19.89 16.82
N MET A 84 5.42 20.33 16.50
CA MET A 84 6.46 20.64 17.48
C MET A 84 6.62 22.14 17.64
N ARG A 85 6.75 22.60 18.89
CA ARG A 85 7.21 23.95 19.17
C ARG A 85 8.74 23.98 19.01
N PRO A 86 9.34 25.07 18.48
CA PRO A 86 10.79 25.17 18.31
C PRO A 86 11.57 24.95 19.62
N ASP A 87 10.95 25.27 20.76
CA ASP A 87 11.57 25.24 22.09
C ASP A 87 11.22 23.97 22.88
N ALA A 88 10.67 22.94 22.22
CA ALA A 88 10.21 21.72 22.89
C ALA A 88 11.39 20.91 23.47
N SER A 89 11.22 20.43 24.69
CA SER A 89 12.22 19.59 25.36
C SER A 89 12.36 18.21 24.71
N SER A 90 13.54 17.57 24.85
CA SER A 90 13.78 16.20 24.39
C SER A 90 12.82 15.18 25.02
N LEU A 91 12.34 15.43 26.24
CA LEU A 91 11.33 14.61 26.91
C LEU A 91 9.98 14.68 26.19
N THR A 92 9.56 15.89 25.77
CA THR A 92 8.34 16.09 25.00
C THR A 92 8.41 15.35 23.66
N LEU A 93 9.56 15.39 22.98
CA LEU A 93 9.81 14.65 21.75
C LEU A 93 9.68 13.14 21.95
N GLY A 94 10.36 12.61 22.97
CA GLY A 94 10.29 11.18 23.31
C GLY A 94 8.87 10.73 23.64
N ALA A 95 8.12 11.55 24.39
CA ALA A 95 6.72 11.27 24.72
C ALA A 95 5.83 11.25 23.46
N MET A 96 5.98 12.22 22.54
CA MET A 96 5.21 12.25 21.29
C MET A 96 5.53 11.07 20.38
N MET A 97 6.81 10.71 20.23
CA MET A 97 7.24 9.54 19.45
C MET A 97 6.65 8.25 20.03
N LEU A 98 6.68 8.09 21.36
CA LEU A 98 6.10 6.94 22.04
C LEU A 98 4.58 6.87 21.81
N HIS A 99 3.86 7.98 21.98
CA HIS A 99 2.41 8.04 21.76
C HIS A 99 2.02 7.64 20.34
N VAL A 100 2.68 8.23 19.33
CA VAL A 100 2.40 7.94 17.93
C VAL A 100 2.73 6.48 17.59
N THR A 101 3.82 5.94 18.15
CA THR A 101 4.21 4.54 17.97
C THR A 101 3.18 3.59 18.57
N LEU A 102 2.75 3.84 19.82
CA LEU A 102 1.75 3.01 20.49
C LEU A 102 0.40 3.06 19.77
N LEU A 103 -0.07 4.25 19.39
CA LEU A 103 -1.33 4.40 18.66
C LEU A 103 -1.28 3.66 17.32
N SER A 104 -0.17 3.78 16.58
CA SER A 104 0.03 3.07 15.32
C SER A 104 0.05 1.55 15.53
N LEU A 105 0.73 1.08 16.58
CA LEU A 105 0.79 -0.33 16.94
C LEU A 105 -0.59 -0.90 17.26
N PHE A 106 -1.37 -0.22 18.11
CA PHE A 106 -2.72 -0.66 18.47
C PHE A 106 -3.66 -0.65 17.27
N TYR A 107 -3.59 0.40 16.44
CA TYR A 107 -4.39 0.49 15.23
C TYR A 107 -4.06 -0.64 14.24
N GLN A 108 -2.78 -0.89 13.98
CA GLN A 108 -2.34 -1.98 13.11
C GLN A 108 -2.72 -3.36 13.67
N LEU A 109 -2.55 -3.57 14.98
CA LEU A 109 -2.93 -4.80 15.65
C LEU A 109 -4.44 -5.04 15.53
N ALA A 110 -5.26 -4.03 15.78
CA ALA A 110 -6.71 -4.09 15.63
C ALA A 110 -7.09 -4.43 14.17
N LEU A 111 -6.49 -3.78 13.19
CA LEU A 111 -6.70 -4.08 11.77
C LEU A 111 -6.37 -5.53 11.42
N VAL A 112 -5.24 -6.06 11.91
CA VAL A 112 -4.84 -7.45 11.66
C VAL A 112 -5.82 -8.44 12.32
N LEU A 113 -6.19 -8.21 13.58
CA LEU A 113 -7.09 -9.09 14.32
C LEU A 113 -8.51 -9.09 13.72
N VAL A 114 -9.07 -7.91 13.48
CA VAL A 114 -10.39 -7.74 12.86
C VAL A 114 -10.38 -8.26 11.43
N GLY A 115 -9.35 -7.92 10.65
CA GLY A 115 -9.17 -8.39 9.28
C GLY A 115 -9.12 -9.93 9.21
N ASN A 116 -8.37 -10.58 10.10
CA ASN A 116 -8.29 -12.04 10.15
C ASN A 116 -9.61 -12.68 10.64
N ALA A 117 -10.31 -12.07 11.59
CA ALA A 117 -11.62 -12.53 12.01
C ALA A 117 -12.64 -12.46 10.86
N LEU A 118 -12.67 -11.33 10.14
CA LEU A 118 -13.55 -11.13 9.00
C LEU A 118 -13.18 -12.04 7.83
N ALA A 119 -11.90 -12.19 7.52
CA ALA A 119 -11.41 -13.10 6.49
C ALA A 119 -11.82 -14.55 6.79
N ARG A 120 -11.72 -15.01 8.05
CA ARG A 120 -12.21 -16.34 8.45
C ARG A 120 -13.71 -16.49 8.23
N LYS A 121 -14.53 -15.52 8.67
CA LYS A 121 -15.98 -15.55 8.42
C LYS A 121 -16.34 -15.56 6.94
N LEU A 122 -15.68 -14.73 6.13
CA LEU A 122 -15.92 -14.64 4.68
C LEU A 122 -15.35 -15.85 3.92
N SER A 123 -14.35 -16.54 4.47
CA SER A 123 -13.77 -17.73 3.83
C SER A 123 -14.74 -18.91 3.72
N VAL A 124 -15.78 -18.93 4.57
CA VAL A 124 -16.87 -19.91 4.49
C VAL A 124 -17.78 -19.67 3.28
N LEU A 125 -17.80 -18.43 2.75
CA LEU A 125 -18.61 -18.04 1.60
C LEU A 125 -17.73 -18.07 0.33
N PRO A 126 -17.83 -19.10 -0.53
CA PRO A 126 -17.04 -19.18 -1.76
C PRO A 126 -17.32 -18.01 -2.73
N SER A 127 -18.51 -17.40 -2.65
CA SER A 127 -18.89 -16.22 -3.44
C SER A 127 -18.18 -14.94 -2.98
N ALA A 128 -17.90 -14.76 -1.69
CA ALA A 128 -17.28 -13.56 -1.14
C ALA A 128 -15.84 -13.40 -1.65
N ARG A 129 -15.07 -14.49 -1.63
CA ARG A 129 -13.71 -14.52 -2.20
C ARG A 129 -13.74 -14.22 -3.70
N LYS A 130 -14.68 -14.85 -4.43
CA LYS A 130 -14.83 -14.61 -5.88
C LYS A 130 -15.16 -13.14 -6.17
N LEU A 131 -16.12 -12.55 -5.45
CA LEU A 131 -16.49 -11.15 -5.64
C LEU A 131 -15.33 -10.22 -5.32
N ALA A 132 -14.63 -10.41 -4.20
CA ALA A 132 -13.48 -9.60 -3.82
C ALA A 132 -12.35 -9.66 -4.87
N THR A 133 -11.99 -10.86 -5.35
CA THR A 133 -10.98 -11.03 -6.41
C THR A 133 -11.40 -10.36 -7.71
N ARG A 134 -12.69 -10.46 -8.09
CA ARG A 134 -13.21 -9.86 -9.33
C ARG A 134 -13.26 -8.34 -9.24
N LEU A 135 -13.72 -7.78 -8.12
CA LEU A 135 -13.73 -6.34 -7.89
C LEU A 135 -12.31 -5.76 -7.89
N ALA A 136 -11.36 -6.43 -7.24
CA ALA A 136 -9.95 -6.02 -7.26
C ALA A 136 -9.37 -6.06 -8.68
N GLY A 137 -9.66 -7.13 -9.45
CA GLY A 137 -9.24 -7.24 -10.85
C GLY A 137 -9.82 -6.12 -11.73
N ILE A 138 -11.12 -5.86 -11.63
CA ILE A 138 -11.79 -4.78 -12.36
C ILE A 138 -11.19 -3.41 -11.98
N ALA A 139 -10.96 -3.16 -10.69
CA ALA A 139 -10.37 -1.91 -10.23
C ALA A 139 -8.95 -1.72 -10.79
N LEU A 140 -8.12 -2.77 -10.79
CA LEU A 140 -6.76 -2.70 -11.34
C LEU A 140 -6.73 -2.47 -12.85
N VAL A 141 -7.59 -3.17 -13.61
CA VAL A 141 -7.74 -2.90 -15.05
C VAL A 141 -8.23 -1.47 -15.28
N GLY A 142 -9.24 -1.02 -14.52
CA GLY A 142 -9.77 0.34 -14.60
C GLY A 142 -8.71 1.40 -14.30
N PHE A 143 -7.85 1.18 -13.30
CA PHE A 143 -6.71 2.06 -13.02
C PHE A 143 -5.66 2.03 -14.14
N GLY A 144 -5.35 0.85 -14.70
CA GLY A 144 -4.43 0.73 -15.83
C GLY A 144 -4.94 1.47 -17.07
N VAL A 145 -6.23 1.32 -17.41
CA VAL A 145 -6.87 2.05 -18.51
C VAL A 145 -6.88 3.55 -18.24
N LYS A 146 -7.28 3.98 -17.04
CA LYS A 146 -7.25 5.41 -16.67
C LYS A 146 -5.84 5.98 -16.77
N LEU A 147 -4.82 5.25 -16.32
CA LEU A 147 -3.44 5.67 -16.39
C LEU A 147 -2.96 5.79 -17.85
N ALA A 148 -3.32 4.85 -18.72
CA ALA A 148 -3.00 4.91 -20.15
C ALA A 148 -3.71 6.07 -20.86
N LEU A 149 -4.98 6.33 -20.54
CA LEU A 149 -5.74 7.45 -21.09
C LEU A 149 -5.22 8.81 -20.64
N ASN A 150 -4.68 8.89 -19.42
CA ASN A 150 -4.11 10.10 -18.85
C ASN A 150 -2.63 10.32 -19.25
N ASN A 151 -2.05 9.42 -20.05
CA ASN A 151 -0.71 9.54 -20.66
C ASN A 151 -0.79 10.06 -22.10
N ARG A 152 -1.85 10.81 -22.42
CA ARG A 152 -2.01 11.58 -23.67
C ARG A 152 -1.77 13.05 -23.41
#